data_AF-A0A9X6B237-F1
#
_entry.id   AF-A0A9X6B237-F1
#
_cell.length_a   1.000
_cell.length_b   1.000
_cell.length_c   1.000
_cell.angle_alpha   90.00
_cell.angle_beta   90.00
_cell.angle_gamma   90.00
#
_symmetry.space_group_name_H-M   'P 1'
#
loop_
_entity.id
_entity.type
_entity.pdbx_description
1 polymer ?
#
loop_
_entity_poly.entity_id
_entity_poly.type
_entity_poly.pdbx_seq_one_letter_code
_entity_poly.pdbx_strand_id
1 'polypeptide(L)'
;MNLKEILKASQARNKARLAELQGKVEKNEVRSEELAAVKAEVEALTEEAKTLADELAKLEADEKEEDPDKKKDDDPDKKEDPEVKEDPNQTNEIPKEERSE
;
A
#
# COMPACT_ATOMS: atom_id res chain seq x y z
N MET A 1 19.08 -12.79 5.93
CA MET A 1 18.54 -11.85 4.94
C MET A 1 17.05 -12.05 4.91
N ASN A 2 16.27 -10.97 5.03
CA ASN A 2 14.82 -11.04 4.88
C ASN A 2 14.44 -11.05 3.37
N LEU A 3 13.20 -11.43 3.06
CA LEU A 3 12.73 -11.53 1.67
C LEU A 3 12.89 -10.20 0.93
N LYS A 4 12.54 -9.08 1.56
CA LYS A 4 12.63 -7.73 0.99
C LYS A 4 14.07 -7.37 0.59
N GLU A 5 15.06 -7.69 1.40
CA GLU A 5 16.49 -7.50 1.10
C GLU A 5 16.93 -8.35 -0.09
N ILE A 6 16.46 -9.60 -0.18
CA ILE A 6 16.76 -10.50 -1.29
C ILE A 6 16.18 -9.93 -2.59
N LEU A 7 14.93 -9.48 -2.57
CA LEU A 7 14.27 -8.88 -3.74
C LEU A 7 14.95 -7.57 -4.17
N LYS A 8 15.32 -6.70 -3.21
CA LYS A 8 16.10 -5.48 -3.49
C LYS A 8 17.47 -5.80 -4.10
N ALA A 9 18.17 -6.81 -3.57
CA ALA A 9 19.43 -7.28 -4.13
C ALA A 9 19.25 -7.83 -5.55
N SER A 10 18.17 -8.58 -5.82
CA SER A 10 17.87 -9.06 -7.17
C SER A 10 17.59 -7.91 -8.13
N GLN A 11 16.76 -6.94 -7.71
CA GLN A 11 16.46 -5.76 -8.51
C GLN A 11 17.74 -4.97 -8.85
N ALA A 12 18.67 -4.82 -7.90
CA ALA A 12 19.95 -4.15 -8.12
C ALA A 12 20.84 -4.90 -9.11
N ARG A 13 20.90 -6.24 -9.02
CA ARG A 13 21.64 -7.08 -9.98
C ARG A 13 21.07 -6.97 -11.39
N ASN A 14 19.75 -7.02 -11.54
CA ASN A 14 19.11 -6.93 -12.86
C ASN A 14 19.34 -5.55 -13.50
N LYS A 15 19.26 -4.48 -12.71
CA LYS A 15 19.61 -3.12 -13.17
C LYS A 15 21.06 -3.00 -13.61
N ALA A 16 21.99 -3.57 -12.84
CA ALA A 16 23.40 -3.57 -13.20
C ALA A 16 23.66 -4.34 -14.50
N ARG A 17 23.00 -5.50 -14.67
CA ARG A 17 23.13 -6.31 -15.88
C ARG A 17 22.55 -5.63 -17.11
N LEU A 18 21.39 -4.98 -16.99
CA LEU A 18 20.81 -4.18 -18.06
C LEU A 18 21.74 -3.02 -18.47
N ALA A 19 22.33 -2.32 -17.50
CA ALA A 19 23.30 -1.25 -17.78
C ALA A 19 24.58 -1.77 -18.47
N GLU A 20 25.06 -2.97 -18.08
CA GLU A 20 26.17 -3.63 -18.76
C GLU A 20 25.84 -3.97 -20.22
N LEU A 21 24.69 -4.62 -20.46
CA LEU A 21 24.26 -4.98 -21.81
C LEU A 21 24.04 -3.75 -22.69
N GLN A 22 23.39 -2.72 -22.15
CA GLN A 22 23.23 -1.44 -22.83
C GLN A 22 24.59 -0.83 -23.20
N GLY A 23 25.52 -0.77 -22.24
CA GLY A 23 26.85 -0.24 -22.48
C GLY A 23 27.62 -1.02 -23.55
N LYS A 24 27.51 -2.35 -23.59
CA LYS A 24 28.13 -3.17 -24.64
C LYS A 24 27.51 -2.89 -26.01
N VAL A 25 26.19 -2.74 -26.08
CA VAL A 25 25.50 -2.43 -27.35
C VAL A 25 25.89 -1.03 -27.85
N GLU A 26 25.90 -0.02 -26.98
CA GLU A 26 26.27 1.36 -27.32
C GLU A 26 27.73 1.47 -27.81
N LYS A 27 28.63 0.67 -27.23
CA LYS A 27 30.04 0.62 -27.62
C LYS A 27 30.31 -0.31 -28.81
N ASN A 28 29.28 -0.95 -29.36
CA ASN A 28 29.42 -1.94 -30.45
C ASN A 28 30.34 -3.12 -30.07
N GLU A 29 30.30 -3.52 -28.80
CA GLU A 29 31.06 -4.65 -28.23
C GLU A 29 30.28 -5.97 -28.29
N VAL A 30 29.07 -5.96 -28.84
CA VAL A 30 28.23 -7.15 -29.06
C VAL A 30 28.37 -7.59 -30.51
N ARG A 31 28.70 -8.86 -30.75
CA ARG A 31 28.78 -9.37 -32.12
C ARG A 31 27.38 -9.49 -32.72
N SER A 32 27.25 -9.36 -34.03
CA SER A 32 25.96 -9.47 -34.72
C SER A 32 25.22 -10.79 -34.43
N GLU A 33 25.96 -11.89 -34.27
CA GLU A 33 25.43 -13.21 -33.91
C GLU A 33 24.88 -13.29 -32.48
N GLU A 34 25.35 -12.41 -31.58
CA GLU A 34 24.94 -12.34 -30.18
C GLU A 34 23.78 -11.37 -29.95
N LEU A 35 23.48 -10.48 -30.91
CA LEU A 35 22.43 -9.46 -30.76
C LEU A 35 21.05 -10.05 -30.45
N ALA A 36 20.71 -11.19 -31.05
CA ALA A 36 19.45 -11.87 -30.77
C ALA A 36 19.38 -12.38 -29.32
N ALA A 37 20.49 -12.91 -28.81
CA ALA A 37 20.59 -13.38 -27.43
C ALA A 37 20.55 -12.20 -26.45
N VAL A 38 21.30 -11.13 -26.72
CA VAL A 38 21.28 -9.91 -25.90
C VAL A 38 19.89 -9.29 -25.85
N LYS A 39 19.17 -9.26 -26.98
CA LYS A 39 17.79 -8.78 -27.02
C LYS A 39 16.87 -9.63 -26.13
N ALA A 40 16.95 -10.96 -26.24
CA ALA A 40 16.16 -11.87 -25.41
C ALA A 40 16.49 -11.72 -23.91
N GLU A 41 17.76 -11.53 -23.57
CA GLU A 41 18.20 -11.29 -22.19
C GLU A 41 17.65 -9.98 -21.65
N VAL A 42 17.69 -8.90 -22.43
CA VAL A 42 17.11 -7.60 -22.05
C VAL A 42 15.59 -7.71 -21.83
N GLU A 43 14.87 -8.40 -22.71
CA GLU A 43 13.43 -8.64 -22.56
C GLU A 43 13.13 -9.41 -21.27
N ALA A 44 13.85 -10.50 -21.01
CA ALA A 44 13.67 -11.31 -19.80
C ALA A 44 13.98 -10.51 -18.52
N LEU A 45 15.10 -9.78 -18.47
CA LEU A 45 15.48 -8.95 -17.33
C LEU A 45 14.49 -7.80 -17.09
N THR A 46 13.88 -7.26 -18.14
CA THR A 46 12.87 -6.21 -18.04
C THR A 46 11.59 -6.73 -17.42
N GLU A 47 11.12 -7.92 -17.83
CA GLU A 47 9.97 -8.56 -17.21
C GLU A 47 10.24 -8.93 -15.75
N GLU A 48 11.40 -9.51 -15.44
CA GLU A 48 11.78 -9.82 -14.06
C GLU A 48 11.84 -8.55 -13.20
N ALA A 49 12.37 -7.44 -13.73
CA ALA A 49 12.40 -6.17 -13.02
C ALA A 49 11.00 -5.61 -12.69
N LYS A 50 10.01 -5.83 -13.57
CA LYS A 50 8.61 -5.47 -13.30
C LYS A 50 8.05 -6.35 -12.17
N THR A 51 8.20 -7.67 -12.27
CA THR A 51 7.72 -8.61 -11.25
C THR A 51 8.33 -8.29 -9.88
N LEU A 52 9.64 -8.04 -9.81
CA LEU A 52 10.32 -7.67 -8.56
C LEU A 52 9.80 -6.33 -8.00
N ALA A 53 9.49 -5.35 -8.85
CA ALA A 53 8.90 -4.09 -8.41
C ALA A 53 7.49 -4.29 -7.83
N ASP A 54 6.66 -5.12 -8.48
CA ASP A 54 5.31 -5.43 -8.00
C ASP A 54 5.35 -6.19 -6.66
N GLU A 55 6.25 -7.17 -6.51
CA GLU A 55 6.43 -7.91 -5.25
C GLU A 55 6.92 -7.00 -4.11
N LEU A 56 7.87 -6.11 -4.39
CA LEU A 56 8.32 -5.13 -3.40
C LEU A 56 7.21 -4.17 -2.99
N ALA A 57 6.39 -3.71 -3.93
CA ALA A 57 5.25 -2.84 -3.64
C ALA A 57 4.20 -3.53 -2.75
N LYS A 58 3.94 -4.82 -2.97
CA LYS A 58 3.03 -5.62 -2.11
C LYS A 58 3.56 -5.74 -0.68
N LEU A 59 4.84 -6.07 -0.53
CA LEU A 59 5.47 -6.17 0.79
C LEU A 59 5.47 -4.82 1.54
N GLU A 60 5.63 -3.71 0.83
CA GLU A 60 5.56 -2.37 1.42
C GLU A 60 4.13 -1.93 1.79
N ALA A 61 3.11 -2.54 1.19
CA ALA A 61 1.71 -2.33 1.55
C ALA A 61 1.32 -3.15 2.79
N ASP A 62 1.71 -4.43 2.84
CA ASP A 62 1.44 -5.32 3.99
C ASP A 62 2.08 -4.80 5.29
N GLU A 63 3.29 -4.22 5.22
CA GLU A 63 3.95 -3.59 6.38
C GLU A 63 3.18 -2.37 6.94
N LYS A 64 2.24 -1.78 6.20
CA LYS A 64 1.48 -0.60 6.64
C LYS A 64 0.14 -0.92 7.30
N GLU A 65 -0.35 -2.16 7.22
CA GLU A 65 -1.64 -2.55 7.82
C GLU A 65 -1.52 -3.04 9.27
N GLU A 66 -0.32 -3.11 9.85
CA GLU A 66 -0.06 -3.69 11.18
C GLU A 66 -0.19 -2.75 12.39
N ASP A 67 -0.83 -1.57 12.29
CA ASP A 67 -1.15 -0.76 13.49
C ASP A 67 -2.66 -0.45 13.66
N PRO A 68 -3.44 -1.41 14.18
CA PRO A 68 -4.75 -1.15 14.76
C PRO A 68 -4.69 -0.71 16.25
N ASP A 69 -3.51 -0.48 16.84
CA ASP A 69 -3.35 -0.25 18.29
C ASP A 69 -3.42 1.22 18.72
N LYS A 70 -4.26 2.00 18.03
CA LYS A 70 -4.78 3.26 18.58
C LYS A 70 -5.94 2.98 19.53
N LYS A 71 -5.57 2.51 20.72
CA LYS A 71 -6.12 2.86 22.04
C LYS A 71 -7.62 3.15 22.09
N LYS A 72 -8.40 2.12 22.42
CA LYS A 72 -9.56 2.30 23.29
C LYS A 72 -9.08 2.02 24.71
N ASP A 73 -8.53 3.05 25.37
CA ASP A 73 -8.51 3.10 26.83
C ASP A 73 -9.97 3.20 27.29
N ASP A 74 -10.60 2.03 27.49
CA ASP A 74 -11.89 1.90 28.17
C ASP A 74 -11.59 2.14 29.67
N ASP A 75 -11.64 3.42 30.08
CA ASP A 75 -11.62 3.83 31.48
C ASP A 75 -13.01 3.55 32.08
N PRO A 76 -13.17 2.54 32.95
CA PRO A 76 -14.48 2.16 33.48
C PRO A 76 -14.88 2.94 34.73
N ASP A 77 -14.17 4.02 35.10
CA ASP A 77 -14.25 4.61 36.44
C ASP A 77 -14.80 6.06 36.49
N LYS A 78 -15.91 6.33 35.77
CA LYS A 78 -16.75 7.51 36.06
C LYS A 78 -18.12 7.14 36.60
N LYS A 79 -18.06 6.80 37.89
CA LYS A 79 -19.06 6.97 38.96
C LYS A 79 -20.36 7.66 38.54
N GLU A 80 -21.42 6.85 38.61
CA GLU A 80 -22.78 7.30 38.85
C GLU A 80 -22.84 8.05 40.19
N ASP A 81 -23.35 9.28 40.17
CA ASP A 81 -24.17 9.85 41.24
C ASP A 81 -25.08 10.95 40.64
N PRO A 82 -26.22 11.29 41.25
CA PRO A 82 -27.50 11.48 40.58
C PRO A 82 -27.88 12.97 40.62
N GLU A 83 -29.02 13.31 40.00
CA GLU A 83 -29.88 14.50 40.23
C GLU A 83 -30.47 14.92 38.87
N VAL A 84 -31.60 14.36 38.48
CA VAL A 84 -32.94 14.91 38.79
C VAL A 84 -33.09 16.36 38.32
N LYS A 85 -33.31 16.48 37.01
CA LYS A 85 -34.32 17.31 36.33
C LYS A 85 -34.93 18.48 37.13
N GLU A 86 -34.38 19.68 36.93
CA GLU A 86 -35.16 20.92 36.85
C GLU A 86 -35.55 21.11 35.36
N ASP A 87 -36.72 21.53 34.89
CA ASP A 87 -37.84 22.30 35.43
C ASP A 87 -39.09 21.99 34.56
N PRO A 88 -40.32 21.94 35.13
CA PRO A 88 -41.55 21.56 34.43
C PRO A 88 -42.21 22.77 33.74
N ASN A 89 -41.91 23.00 32.46
CA ASN A 89 -42.78 23.87 31.66
C ASN A 89 -42.92 23.36 30.22
N GLN A 90 -43.70 22.29 30.10
CA GLN A 90 -44.30 21.86 28.84
C GLN A 90 -45.37 22.88 28.43
N THR A 91 -45.05 23.74 27.46
CA THR A 91 -46.06 24.27 26.53
C THR A 91 -45.93 23.51 25.23
N ASN A 92 -46.66 22.40 25.17
CA ASN A 92 -46.85 21.56 24.00
C ASN A 92 -47.95 22.21 23.14
N GLU A 93 -47.57 23.15 22.26
CA GLU A 93 -48.51 23.68 21.25
C GLU A 93 -48.54 22.72 20.05
N ILE A 94 -49.66 22.01 19.93
CA ILE A 94 -50.03 21.13 18.84
C ILE A 94 -50.85 21.95 17.83
N PRO A 95 -50.52 21.90 16.53
CA PRO A 95 -51.51 21.99 15.46
C PRO A 95 -51.55 20.64 14.71
N LYS A 96 -52.52 19.75 14.98
CA LYS A 96 -53.80 19.56 14.24
C LYS A 96 -53.62 19.67 12.72
N GLU A 97 -53.54 18.51 12.06
CA GLU A 97 -54.57 17.96 11.15
C GLU A 97 -54.50 18.68 9.78
N GLU A 98 -54.33 18.00 8.66
CA GLU A 98 -55.45 17.36 7.95
C GLU A 98 -55.04 16.14 7.12
N ARG A 99 -56.04 15.27 6.98
CA ARG A 99 -56.12 14.00 6.25
C ARG A 99 -56.42 14.22 4.75
N SER A 100 -56.04 13.20 3.98
CA SER A 100 -56.64 12.76 2.68
C SER A 100 -56.40 13.69 1.49
N GLU A 101 -56.27 13.22 0.25
CA GLU A 101 -56.72 12.00 -0.44
C GLU A 101 -55.60 11.21 -1.14
#